data_AF-A0A966DFK2-F1
#
_entry.id   AF-A0A966DFK2-F1
#
_cell.length_a   1.000
_cell.length_b   1.000
_cell.length_c   1.000
_cell.angle_alpha   90.00
_cell.angle_beta   90.00
_cell.angle_gamma   90.00
#
_symmetry.space_group_name_H-M   'P 1'
#
loop_
_entity.id
_entity.type
_entity.pdbx_description
1 polymer ?
#
loop_
_entity_poly.entity_id
_entity_poly.type
_entity_poly.pdbx_seq_one_letter_code
_entity_poly.pdbx_strand_id
1 'polypeptide(L)'
;FYTLDNTFPDDQSTAYTAPFILDHSATLKAIAYKEGSPKEKTSIIGIELHQAIGKAAVLRYPPDEKYTCEGVHTLVNGLFGSLSHTDGQWLGFKGKDMEITLDFGKEIIANQIRLNALAFPLRWIFLPNEVEVAISDNNHDFHLIGKSTHQYNHKTGELQIVPFIVPCESQPARFVKITAKNAGILPDWHDGAGNPAWLFIDEVVIEP
;
A
#
# COMPACT_ATOMS: atom_id res chain seq x y z
N PHE A 1 -12.76 -4.36 23.64
CA PHE A 1 -13.41 -3.04 23.54
C PHE A 1 -12.70 -2.22 22.49
N TYR A 2 -13.40 -1.36 21.78
CA TYR A 2 -12.82 -0.54 20.73
C TYR A 2 -13.47 0.84 20.59
N THR A 3 -12.76 1.71 19.90
CA THR A 3 -13.15 3.06 19.50
C THR A 3 -12.72 3.31 18.05
N LEU A 4 -13.44 4.19 17.36
CA LEU A 4 -13.17 4.58 15.96
C LEU A 4 -12.87 6.09 15.81
N ASP A 5 -12.97 6.84 16.91
CA ASP A 5 -12.92 8.30 16.99
C ASP A 5 -11.59 8.83 17.54
N ASN A 6 -10.52 8.03 17.43
CA ASN A 6 -9.19 8.27 18.00
C ASN A 6 -9.11 8.30 19.54
N THR A 7 -10.19 8.13 20.30
CA THR A 7 -10.09 8.01 21.77
C THR A 7 -9.50 6.67 22.19
N PHE A 8 -8.89 6.57 23.36
CA PHE A 8 -8.40 5.26 23.85
C PHE A 8 -9.57 4.46 24.43
N PRO A 9 -9.76 3.18 24.02
CA PRO A 9 -10.84 2.38 24.53
C PRO A 9 -10.60 2.01 26.00
N ASP A 10 -11.68 1.98 26.76
CA ASP A 10 -11.76 1.49 28.12
C ASP A 10 -12.86 0.41 28.30
N ASP A 11 -13.21 0.07 29.54
CA ASP A 11 -14.26 -0.91 29.86
C ASP A 11 -15.70 -0.37 29.69
N GLN A 12 -15.84 0.92 29.36
CA GLN A 12 -17.12 1.56 28.99
C GLN A 12 -17.26 1.76 27.47
N SER A 13 -16.21 1.48 26.71
CA SER A 13 -16.20 1.62 25.25
C SER A 13 -17.04 0.54 24.57
N THR A 14 -17.06 0.51 23.23
CA THR A 14 -17.87 -0.48 22.51
C THR A 14 -17.25 -1.88 22.63
N ALA A 15 -18.02 -2.86 23.09
CA ALA A 15 -17.58 -4.26 23.13
C ALA A 15 -17.57 -4.87 21.71
N TYR A 16 -16.49 -5.59 21.37
CA TYR A 16 -16.46 -6.37 20.14
C TYR A 16 -17.18 -7.69 20.35
N THR A 17 -18.28 -7.92 19.64
CA THR A 17 -19.11 -9.14 19.75
C THR A 17 -19.27 -9.87 18.42
N ALA A 18 -19.16 -9.15 17.31
CA ALA A 18 -19.23 -9.67 15.94
C ALA A 18 -18.49 -8.71 14.98
N PRO A 19 -18.15 -9.15 13.76
CA PRO A 19 -17.69 -8.25 12.71
C PRO A 19 -18.67 -7.11 12.44
N PHE A 20 -18.14 -5.93 12.12
CA PHE A 20 -18.91 -4.75 11.77
C PHE A 20 -18.34 -4.11 10.49
N ILE A 21 -19.15 -3.25 9.86
CA ILE A 21 -18.78 -2.54 8.62
C ILE A 21 -18.29 -1.14 8.99
N LEU A 22 -17.19 -0.72 8.37
CA LEU A 22 -16.77 0.69 8.35
C LEU A 22 -17.32 1.35 7.08
N ASP A 23 -18.02 2.47 7.26
CA ASP A 23 -18.57 3.31 6.18
C ASP A 23 -17.77 4.61 5.97
N HIS A 24 -16.75 4.85 6.79
CA HIS A 24 -15.78 5.93 6.66
C HIS A 24 -14.39 5.50 7.13
N SER A 25 -13.34 6.21 6.67
CA SER A 25 -11.98 6.04 7.18
C SER A 25 -11.92 6.30 8.68
N ALA A 26 -11.19 5.48 9.43
CA ALA A 26 -11.14 5.56 10.87
C ALA A 26 -9.82 5.04 11.43
N THR A 27 -9.48 5.48 12.64
CA THR A 27 -8.44 4.84 13.45
C THR A 27 -9.11 3.90 14.42
N LEU A 28 -9.03 2.59 14.16
CA LEU A 28 -9.48 1.56 15.07
C LEU A 28 -8.46 1.43 16.22
N LYS A 29 -8.90 1.68 17.44
CA LYS A 29 -8.14 1.36 18.65
C LYS A 29 -8.87 0.27 19.41
N ALA A 30 -8.17 -0.80 19.77
CA ALA A 30 -8.75 -1.95 20.46
C ALA A 30 -7.94 -2.36 21.69
N ILE A 31 -8.63 -2.77 22.75
CA ILE A 31 -8.04 -3.31 23.98
C ILE A 31 -8.80 -4.58 24.40
N ALA A 32 -8.04 -5.56 24.90
CA ALA A 32 -8.59 -6.75 25.53
C ALA A 32 -8.49 -6.64 27.06
N TYR A 33 -9.55 -7.07 27.74
CA TYR A 33 -9.59 -7.14 29.20
C TYR A 33 -9.62 -8.59 29.64
N LYS A 34 -8.75 -8.92 30.59
CA LYS A 34 -8.77 -10.17 31.32
C LYS A 34 -8.71 -9.86 32.81
N GLU A 35 -9.66 -10.38 33.57
CA GLU A 35 -9.72 -10.19 35.02
C GLU A 35 -8.39 -10.62 35.67
N GLY A 36 -7.92 -9.84 36.64
CA GLY A 36 -6.65 -10.09 37.34
C GLY A 36 -5.38 -9.87 36.51
N SER A 37 -5.49 -9.42 35.25
CA SER A 37 -4.33 -9.08 34.41
C SER A 37 -4.11 -7.57 34.38
N PRO A 38 -2.86 -7.07 34.37
CA PRO A 38 -2.60 -5.67 34.08
C PRO A 38 -3.19 -5.33 32.69
N LYS A 39 -3.73 -4.11 32.55
CA LYS A 39 -4.33 -3.65 31.27
C LYS A 39 -3.35 -3.90 30.13
N GLU A 40 -3.82 -4.58 29.08
CA GLU A 40 -2.99 -4.91 27.92
C GLU A 40 -2.66 -3.67 27.06
N LYS A 41 -1.71 -3.85 26.14
CA LYS A 41 -1.37 -2.84 25.13
C LYS A 41 -2.57 -2.62 24.19
N THR A 42 -2.87 -1.36 23.90
CA THR A 42 -3.85 -1.00 22.87
C THR A 42 -3.28 -1.30 21.49
N SER A 43 -4.02 -2.06 20.67
CA SER A 43 -3.77 -2.18 19.24
C SER A 43 -4.35 -0.97 18.51
N ILE A 44 -3.59 -0.38 17.59
CA ILE A 44 -4.00 0.80 16.82
C ILE A 44 -3.81 0.47 15.34
N ILE A 45 -4.86 0.64 14.55
CA ILE A 45 -4.85 0.40 13.11
C ILE A 45 -5.53 1.61 12.45
N GLY A 46 -4.84 2.23 11.48
CA GLY A 46 -5.45 3.22 10.59
C GLY A 46 -6.06 2.51 9.38
N ILE A 47 -7.30 2.86 9.06
CA ILE A 47 -8.03 2.31 7.91
C ILE A 47 -8.50 3.48 7.06
N GLU A 48 -8.13 3.49 5.78
CA GLU A 48 -8.58 4.50 4.82
C GLU A 48 -9.49 3.86 3.79
N LEU A 49 -10.72 4.37 3.65
CA LEU A 49 -11.63 3.91 2.61
C LEU A 49 -11.39 4.63 1.30
N HIS A 50 -11.28 3.86 0.21
CA HIS A 50 -11.12 4.35 -1.16
C HIS A 50 -11.74 3.38 -2.17
N GLN A 51 -11.82 3.76 -3.45
CA GLN A 51 -12.55 2.98 -4.46
C GLN A 51 -11.94 1.60 -4.73
N ALA A 52 -10.63 1.43 -4.50
CA ALA A 52 -9.90 0.19 -4.78
C ALA A 52 -10.09 -0.91 -3.71
N ILE A 53 -10.67 -0.60 -2.55
CA ILE A 53 -10.85 -1.60 -1.48
C ILE A 53 -11.62 -2.82 -1.97
N GLY A 54 -11.05 -3.99 -1.73
CA GLY A 54 -11.65 -5.28 -2.04
C GLY A 54 -11.88 -5.52 -3.53
N LYS A 55 -11.30 -4.71 -4.42
CA LYS A 55 -11.45 -4.89 -5.87
C LYS A 55 -10.66 -6.09 -6.36
N ALA A 56 -11.16 -6.69 -7.43
CA ALA A 56 -10.45 -7.76 -8.12
C ALA A 56 -9.14 -7.20 -8.67
N ALA A 57 -8.04 -7.87 -8.34
CA ALA A 57 -6.71 -7.40 -8.61
C ALA A 57 -5.83 -8.54 -9.12
N VAL A 58 -5.02 -8.27 -10.15
CA VAL A 58 -4.08 -9.24 -10.70
C VAL A 58 -2.70 -8.59 -10.79
N LEU A 59 -1.70 -9.27 -10.20
CA LEU A 59 -0.30 -8.91 -10.35
C LEU A 59 0.29 -9.64 -11.56
N ARG A 60 0.96 -8.92 -12.45
CA ARG A 60 1.71 -9.53 -13.55
C ARG A 60 2.94 -10.28 -13.05
N TYR A 61 3.63 -9.71 -12.08
CA TYR A 61 4.78 -10.32 -11.42
C TYR A 61 4.39 -10.64 -9.97
N PRO A 62 4.51 -11.90 -9.51
CA PRO A 62 4.22 -12.23 -8.13
C PRO A 62 5.24 -11.56 -7.19
N PRO A 63 4.85 -11.21 -5.95
CA PRO A 63 5.81 -10.80 -4.94
C PRO A 63 6.75 -11.96 -4.60
N ASP A 64 7.91 -11.63 -4.04
CA ASP A 64 8.86 -12.62 -3.53
C ASP A 64 8.22 -13.41 -2.38
N GLU A 65 8.51 -14.71 -2.32
CA GLU A 65 7.92 -15.66 -1.35
C GLU A 65 8.06 -15.20 0.12
N LYS A 66 9.11 -14.44 0.44
CA LYS A 66 9.38 -13.93 1.79
C LYS A 66 8.47 -12.79 2.21
N TYR A 67 7.88 -12.08 1.25
CA TYR A 67 7.12 -10.84 1.46
C TYR A 67 5.82 -10.88 0.66
N THR A 68 5.09 -11.99 0.82
CA THR A 68 3.80 -12.26 0.15
C THR A 68 2.60 -11.70 0.88
N CYS A 69 2.68 -11.52 2.21
CA CYS A 69 1.59 -10.99 3.04
C CYS A 69 0.25 -11.71 2.79
N GLU A 70 -0.82 -10.97 2.52
CA GLU A 70 -2.14 -11.51 2.13
C GLU A 70 -2.27 -11.65 0.60
N GLY A 71 -1.14 -11.71 -0.11
CA GLY A 71 -1.06 -11.68 -1.56
C GLY A 71 -1.48 -10.31 -2.10
N VAL A 72 -2.12 -10.32 -3.28
CA VAL A 72 -2.58 -9.08 -3.94
C VAL A 72 -3.57 -8.28 -3.08
N HIS A 73 -4.28 -8.93 -2.14
CA HIS A 73 -5.20 -8.26 -1.23
C HIS A 73 -4.51 -7.23 -0.33
N THR A 74 -3.21 -7.39 -0.05
CA THR A 74 -2.43 -6.40 0.71
C THR A 74 -2.37 -5.03 0.05
N LEU A 75 -2.62 -4.94 -1.26
CA LEU A 75 -2.61 -3.67 -2.00
C LEU A 75 -4.00 -3.01 -2.06
N VAL A 76 -5.05 -3.66 -1.53
CA VAL A 76 -6.45 -3.24 -1.65
C VAL A 76 -7.27 -3.52 -0.37
N ASN A 77 -6.64 -3.55 0.80
CA ASN A 77 -7.30 -3.86 2.08
C ASN A 77 -7.52 -2.64 2.99
N GLY A 78 -7.14 -1.44 2.54
CA GLY A 78 -7.26 -0.18 3.25
C GLY A 78 -6.26 0.00 4.41
N LEU A 79 -5.24 -0.86 4.52
CA LEU A 79 -4.26 -0.88 5.59
C LEU A 79 -2.87 -0.50 5.06
N PHE A 80 -2.20 0.45 5.73
CA PHE A 80 -0.90 0.95 5.29
C PHE A 80 0.27 0.29 6.00
N GLY A 81 1.40 0.26 5.29
CA GLY A 81 2.66 -0.17 5.86
C GLY A 81 3.22 0.84 6.88
N SER A 82 3.86 0.31 7.90
CA SER A 82 4.67 1.06 8.86
C SER A 82 6.14 1.12 8.41
N LEU A 83 7.01 1.77 9.18
CA LEU A 83 8.45 1.75 8.95
C LEU A 83 9.07 0.34 9.10
N SER A 84 8.32 -0.62 9.62
CA SER A 84 8.71 -2.04 9.66
C SER A 84 8.30 -2.74 8.37
N HIS A 85 9.25 -2.98 7.48
CA HIS A 85 9.04 -3.76 6.24
C HIS A 85 8.54 -5.21 6.42
N THR A 86 8.45 -5.70 7.66
CA THR A 86 7.95 -7.05 7.99
C THR A 86 6.67 -7.03 8.81
N ASP A 87 5.93 -5.93 8.81
CA ASP A 87 4.67 -5.80 9.56
C ASP A 87 3.48 -6.52 8.90
N GLY A 88 3.66 -7.09 7.72
CA GLY A 88 2.62 -7.78 6.96
C GLY A 88 1.87 -6.89 5.98
N GLN A 89 2.23 -5.61 5.83
CA GLN A 89 1.54 -4.65 4.98
C GLN A 89 2.37 -4.15 3.79
N TRP A 90 3.47 -4.84 3.48
CA TRP A 90 4.33 -4.52 2.33
C TRP A 90 4.52 -5.72 1.43
N LEU A 91 4.15 -5.60 0.15
CA LEU A 91 4.55 -6.59 -0.85
C LEU A 91 5.95 -6.28 -1.38
N GLY A 92 6.83 -7.28 -1.33
CA GLY A 92 8.23 -7.15 -1.74
C GLY A 92 8.51 -7.73 -3.12
N PHE A 93 9.16 -6.97 -4.00
CA PHE A 93 9.55 -7.37 -5.35
C PHE A 93 11.06 -7.19 -5.53
N LYS A 94 11.79 -8.27 -5.85
CA LYS A 94 13.25 -8.23 -6.02
C LYS A 94 13.64 -8.14 -7.49
N GLY A 95 14.17 -6.99 -7.92
CA GLY A 95 14.57 -6.76 -9.32
C GLY A 95 13.42 -6.85 -10.33
N LYS A 96 12.18 -6.76 -9.85
CA LYS A 96 10.94 -6.80 -10.64
C LYS A 96 10.09 -5.60 -10.27
N ASP A 97 9.38 -5.09 -11.26
CA ASP A 97 8.38 -4.06 -11.07
C ASP A 97 7.19 -4.64 -10.30
N MET A 98 6.47 -3.77 -9.59
CA MET A 98 5.09 -4.06 -9.22
C MET A 98 4.23 -3.60 -10.39
N GLU A 99 3.46 -4.51 -10.99
CA GLU A 99 2.46 -4.19 -12.02
C GLU A 99 1.14 -4.86 -11.61
N ILE A 100 0.19 -4.05 -11.14
CA ILE A 100 -1.15 -4.48 -10.71
C ILE A 100 -2.19 -3.98 -11.71
N THR A 101 -3.16 -4.83 -12.05
CA THR A 101 -4.36 -4.45 -12.78
C THR A 101 -5.59 -4.68 -11.91
N LEU A 102 -6.38 -3.62 -11.72
CA LEU A 102 -7.62 -3.61 -10.96
C LEU A 102 -8.82 -3.63 -11.92
N ASP A 103 -9.77 -4.54 -11.71
CA ASP A 103 -11.08 -4.52 -12.38
C ASP A 103 -12.15 -4.00 -11.42
N PHE A 104 -12.75 -2.86 -11.77
CA PHE A 104 -13.81 -2.26 -10.97
C PHE A 104 -15.19 -2.88 -11.22
N GLY A 105 -15.33 -3.71 -12.26
CA GLY A 105 -16.57 -4.34 -12.72
C GLY A 105 -17.54 -3.36 -13.40
N LYS A 106 -17.29 -2.07 -13.28
CA LYS A 106 -18.05 -0.95 -13.85
C LYS A 106 -17.11 0.23 -14.11
N GLU A 107 -17.57 1.18 -14.91
CA GLU A 107 -16.89 2.44 -15.09
C GLU A 107 -16.79 3.22 -13.77
N ILE A 108 -15.61 3.76 -13.51
CA ILE A 108 -15.29 4.67 -12.42
C ILE A 108 -14.59 5.92 -12.97
N ILE A 109 -14.60 6.98 -12.18
CA ILE A 109 -13.70 8.13 -12.36
C ILE A 109 -12.64 8.03 -11.27
N ALA A 110 -11.38 8.16 -11.67
CA ALA A 110 -10.24 8.29 -10.76
C ALA A 110 -9.62 9.68 -10.95
N ASN A 111 -9.65 10.51 -9.91
CA ASN A 111 -9.03 11.84 -9.92
C ASN A 111 -7.59 11.79 -9.41
N GLN A 112 -7.31 10.87 -8.50
CA GLN A 112 -5.98 10.70 -7.93
C GLN A 112 -5.75 9.23 -7.62
N ILE A 113 -4.54 8.77 -7.93
CA ILE A 113 -4.06 7.48 -7.46
C ILE A 113 -2.84 7.73 -6.59
N ARG A 114 -2.82 7.05 -5.45
CA ARG A 114 -1.70 7.10 -4.51
C ARG A 114 -1.29 5.68 -4.13
N LEU A 115 0.00 5.48 -3.95
CA LEU A 115 0.56 4.34 -3.24
C LEU A 115 1.75 4.83 -2.42
N ASN A 116 2.19 4.07 -1.42
CA ASN A 116 3.47 4.35 -0.79
C ASN A 116 4.51 3.30 -1.19
N ALA A 117 5.76 3.75 -1.16
CA ALA A 117 6.91 2.87 -1.21
C ALA A 117 7.80 3.11 0.00
N LEU A 118 8.39 2.04 0.52
CA LEU A 118 9.34 2.14 1.62
C LEU A 118 10.74 2.38 1.06
N ALA A 119 11.39 3.46 1.50
CA ALA A 119 12.82 3.63 1.30
C ALA A 119 13.54 3.07 2.52
N PHE A 120 14.39 2.04 2.33
CA PHE A 120 15.32 1.58 3.35
C PHE A 120 16.62 1.10 2.70
N PRO A 121 17.49 2.04 2.25
CA PRO A 121 18.69 1.68 1.50
C PRO A 121 19.58 0.68 2.23
N LEU A 122 19.77 0.80 3.56
CA LEU A 122 20.55 -0.18 4.36
C LEU A 122 20.01 -1.63 4.29
N ARG A 123 18.76 -1.81 3.89
CA ARG A 123 18.11 -3.12 3.65
C ARG A 123 17.87 -3.39 2.16
N TRP A 124 18.54 -2.64 1.30
CA TRP A 124 18.51 -2.75 -0.15
C TRP A 124 17.12 -2.42 -0.73
N ILE A 125 16.25 -1.77 0.05
CA ILE A 125 14.90 -1.37 -0.35
C ILE A 125 15.00 0.04 -0.94
N PHE A 126 14.84 0.11 -2.26
CA PHE A 126 14.88 1.36 -3.01
C PHE A 126 13.47 1.69 -3.48
N LEU A 127 13.24 2.99 -3.67
CA LEU A 127 11.99 3.51 -4.19
C LEU A 127 11.90 3.17 -5.68
N PRO A 128 10.70 3.08 -6.24
CA PRO A 128 10.56 2.92 -7.68
C PRO A 128 11.04 4.19 -8.39
N ASN A 129 11.70 4.02 -9.54
CA ASN A 129 12.17 5.16 -10.37
C ASN A 129 11.00 6.07 -10.77
N GLU A 130 9.86 5.45 -11.09
CA GLU A 130 8.59 6.13 -11.33
C GLU A 130 7.43 5.18 -11.05
N VAL A 131 6.27 5.76 -10.78
CA VAL A 131 4.97 5.09 -10.74
C VAL A 131 4.15 5.60 -11.91
N GLU A 132 3.64 4.69 -12.73
CA GLU A 132 2.81 4.98 -13.89
C GLU A 132 1.39 4.48 -13.66
N VAL A 133 0.41 5.24 -14.15
CA VAL A 133 -1.01 4.85 -14.15
C VAL A 133 -1.50 4.83 -15.59
N ALA A 134 -2.07 3.71 -15.98
CA ALA A 134 -2.77 3.53 -17.25
C ALA A 134 -4.19 3.01 -17.01
N ILE A 135 -5.11 3.34 -17.90
CA ILE A 135 -6.51 2.91 -17.80
C ILE A 135 -6.96 2.19 -19.06
N SER A 136 -8.03 1.39 -18.95
CA SER A 136 -8.62 0.66 -20.06
C SER A 136 -10.11 0.38 -19.81
N ASP A 137 -10.89 0.25 -20.88
CA ASP A 137 -12.27 -0.21 -20.82
C ASP A 137 -12.41 -1.72 -21.05
N ASN A 138 -11.40 -2.36 -21.65
CA ASN A 138 -11.47 -3.74 -22.14
C ASN A 138 -10.37 -4.66 -21.59
N ASN A 139 -9.49 -4.18 -20.72
CA ASN A 139 -8.35 -4.92 -20.15
C ASN A 139 -7.28 -5.36 -21.16
N HIS A 140 -7.28 -4.76 -22.36
CA HIS A 140 -6.32 -5.06 -23.43
C HIS A 140 -5.61 -3.79 -23.88
N ASP A 141 -6.38 -2.77 -24.25
CA ASP A 141 -5.88 -1.49 -24.73
C ASP A 141 -5.75 -0.54 -23.54
N PHE A 142 -4.54 -0.40 -23.03
CA PHE A 142 -4.23 0.52 -21.94
C PHE A 142 -3.55 1.78 -22.47
N HIS A 143 -3.99 2.95 -22.03
CA HIS A 143 -3.30 4.22 -22.28
C HIS A 143 -2.85 4.86 -20.96
N LEU A 144 -1.64 5.43 -20.98
CA LEU A 144 -1.04 6.12 -19.83
C LEU A 144 -1.78 7.44 -19.58
N ILE A 145 -2.17 7.69 -18.33
CA ILE A 145 -2.87 8.92 -17.92
C ILE A 145 -2.09 9.77 -16.92
N GLY A 146 -1.03 9.22 -16.34
CA GLY A 146 -0.23 9.96 -15.37
C GLY A 146 0.99 9.18 -14.89
N LYS A 147 1.91 9.92 -14.27
CA LYS A 147 3.07 9.35 -13.59
C LYS A 147 3.53 10.20 -12.41
N SER A 148 4.23 9.59 -11.47
CA SER A 148 4.88 10.25 -10.33
C SER A 148 6.31 9.75 -10.19
N THR A 149 7.21 10.65 -9.78
CA THR A 149 8.59 10.33 -9.44
C THR A 149 8.89 10.81 -8.01
N HIS A 150 10.11 10.58 -7.52
CA HIS A 150 10.58 11.08 -6.23
C HIS A 150 11.86 11.90 -6.39
N GLN A 151 12.17 12.72 -5.38
CA GLN A 151 13.46 13.42 -5.24
C GLN A 151 14.36 12.81 -4.17
N TYR A 152 13.94 11.70 -3.56
CA TYR A 152 14.69 11.00 -2.52
C TYR A 152 16.07 10.56 -3.04
N ASN A 153 17.12 10.86 -2.26
CA ASN A 153 18.49 10.45 -2.56
C ASN A 153 18.81 9.14 -1.83
N HIS A 154 18.87 8.03 -2.56
CA HIS A 154 19.17 6.71 -1.99
C HIS A 154 20.53 6.61 -1.28
N LYS A 155 21.49 7.46 -1.62
CA LYS A 155 22.84 7.41 -1.03
C LYS A 155 22.90 8.00 0.37
N THR A 156 22.09 9.01 0.64
CA THR A 156 22.14 9.77 1.90
C THR A 156 20.83 9.74 2.67
N GLY A 157 19.77 9.20 2.07
CA GLY A 157 18.44 9.14 2.66
C GLY A 157 18.34 8.06 3.74
N GLU A 158 17.50 8.35 4.73
CA GLU A 158 17.19 7.42 5.82
C GLU A 158 15.92 6.61 5.53
N LEU A 159 15.61 5.68 6.43
CA LEU A 159 14.36 4.91 6.43
C LEU A 159 13.16 5.86 6.44
N GLN A 160 12.32 5.78 5.40
CA GLN A 160 11.08 6.56 5.33
C GLN A 160 10.06 5.92 4.40
N ILE A 161 8.80 6.23 4.64
CA ILE A 161 7.70 5.94 3.72
C ILE A 161 7.56 7.14 2.78
N VAL A 162 7.57 6.90 1.47
CA VAL A 162 7.43 7.94 0.46
C VAL A 162 6.13 7.73 -0.32
N PRO A 163 5.17 8.68 -0.27
CA PRO A 163 3.98 8.61 -1.10
C PRO A 163 4.30 8.96 -2.55
N PHE A 164 3.75 8.18 -3.48
CA PHE A 164 3.69 8.50 -4.90
C PHE A 164 2.26 8.87 -5.23
N ILE A 165 2.07 10.12 -5.65
CA ILE A 165 0.75 10.67 -5.96
C ILE A 165 0.72 10.96 -7.44
N VAL A 166 -0.17 10.28 -8.15
CA VAL A 166 -0.39 10.44 -9.58
C VAL A 166 -1.71 11.17 -9.80
N PRO A 167 -1.67 12.48 -10.13
CA PRO A 167 -2.86 13.19 -10.56
C PRO A 167 -3.39 12.56 -11.84
N CYS A 168 -4.69 12.31 -11.89
CA CYS A 168 -5.38 11.76 -13.05
C CYS A 168 -6.33 12.83 -13.60
N GLU A 169 -6.41 12.98 -14.93
CA GLU A 169 -7.27 13.97 -15.58
C GLU A 169 -8.77 13.57 -15.59
N SER A 170 -9.26 12.99 -14.49
CA SER A 170 -10.67 12.57 -14.31
C SER A 170 -11.24 11.76 -15.48
N GLN A 171 -10.46 10.83 -16.02
CA GLN A 171 -10.89 10.02 -17.17
C GLN A 171 -11.68 8.79 -16.70
N PRO A 172 -12.85 8.50 -17.32
CA PRO A 172 -13.61 7.30 -17.00
C PRO A 172 -12.86 6.06 -17.47
N ALA A 173 -12.90 5.00 -16.66
CA ALA A 173 -12.44 3.67 -17.05
C ALA A 173 -13.00 2.57 -16.15
N ARG A 174 -12.97 1.33 -16.64
CA ARG A 174 -13.28 0.13 -15.85
C ARG A 174 -12.03 -0.52 -15.24
N PHE A 175 -10.92 -0.50 -15.96
CA PHE A 175 -9.67 -1.12 -15.54
C PHE A 175 -8.61 -0.05 -15.27
N VAL A 176 -7.89 -0.22 -14.18
CA VAL A 176 -6.76 0.63 -13.81
C VAL A 176 -5.53 -0.25 -13.65
N LYS A 177 -4.47 0.09 -14.37
CA LYS A 177 -3.16 -0.56 -14.27
C LYS A 177 -2.16 0.40 -13.67
N ILE A 178 -1.44 -0.06 -12.65
CA ILE A 178 -0.43 0.72 -11.95
C ILE A 178 0.89 -0.04 -12.03
N THR A 179 1.94 0.65 -12.47
CA THR A 179 3.29 0.09 -12.59
C THR A 179 4.25 0.92 -11.75
N ALA A 180 4.80 0.34 -10.68
CA ALA A 180 5.93 0.91 -9.95
C ALA A 180 7.23 0.28 -10.45
N LYS A 181 8.04 1.07 -11.17
CA LYS A 181 9.26 0.58 -11.85
C LYS A 181 10.40 0.41 -10.85
N ASN A 182 10.89 -0.80 -10.67
CA ASN A 182 11.96 -1.11 -9.74
C ASN A 182 13.23 -0.30 -10.05
N ALA A 183 13.98 0.10 -9.02
CA ALA A 183 15.24 0.80 -9.17
C ALA A 183 16.30 0.00 -9.96
N GLY A 184 16.11 -1.31 -10.09
CA GLY A 184 16.96 -2.18 -10.90
C GLY A 184 18.13 -2.70 -10.09
N ILE A 185 19.34 -2.52 -10.62
CA ILE A 185 20.58 -2.98 -9.98
C ILE A 185 21.10 -1.92 -9.02
N LEU A 186 21.49 -2.35 -7.82
CA LEU A 186 22.05 -1.48 -6.80
C LEU A 186 23.37 -0.86 -7.30
N PRO A 187 23.53 0.47 -7.14
CA PRO A 187 24.67 1.21 -7.67
C PRO A 187 25.96 0.94 -6.89
N ASP A 188 27.11 1.24 -7.50
CA ASP A 188 28.46 0.94 -6.97
C ASP A 188 28.76 1.51 -5.59
N TRP A 189 28.09 2.59 -5.18
CA TRP A 189 28.29 3.19 -3.86
C TRP A 189 27.63 2.41 -2.71
N HIS A 190 26.74 1.46 -3.04
CA HIS A 190 25.94 0.73 -2.07
C HIS A 190 26.57 -0.63 -1.74
N ASP A 191 26.51 -1.07 -0.48
CA ASP A 191 27.14 -2.33 -0.02
C ASP A 191 26.65 -3.58 -0.77
N GLY A 192 25.43 -3.52 -1.31
CA GLY A 192 24.83 -4.55 -2.17
C GLY A 192 25.08 -4.38 -3.67
N ALA A 193 26.03 -3.54 -4.10
CA ALA A 193 26.29 -3.21 -5.50
C ALA A 193 26.28 -4.44 -6.43
N GLY A 194 25.70 -4.28 -7.62
CA GLY A 194 25.56 -5.36 -8.62
C GLY A 194 24.41 -6.35 -8.35
N ASN A 195 23.75 -6.28 -7.19
CA ASN A 195 22.56 -7.08 -6.91
C ASN A 195 21.27 -6.31 -7.24
N PRO A 196 20.14 -7.00 -7.51
CA PRO A 196 18.87 -6.32 -7.68
C PRO A 196 18.35 -5.70 -6.39
N ALA A 197 17.77 -4.51 -6.50
CA ALA A 197 17.09 -3.81 -5.43
C ALA A 197 15.76 -4.47 -5.07
N TRP A 198 15.38 -4.33 -3.80
CA TRP A 198 14.03 -4.58 -3.35
C TRP A 198 13.15 -3.36 -3.62
N LEU A 199 11.93 -3.62 -4.05
CA LEU A 199 10.84 -2.65 -4.13
C LEU A 199 9.75 -3.11 -3.17
N PHE A 200 9.33 -2.24 -2.25
CA PHE A 200 8.28 -2.52 -1.27
C PHE A 200 7.15 -1.54 -1.47
N ILE A 201 5.96 -2.05 -1.83
CA ILE A 201 4.75 -1.26 -2.07
C ILE A 201 3.66 -1.71 -1.09
N ASP A 202 2.93 -0.75 -0.54
CA ASP A 202 1.74 -0.98 0.29
C ASP A 202 0.45 -0.67 -0.50
N GLU A 203 -0.61 -0.26 0.18
CA GLU A 203 -1.94 0.01 -0.35
C GLU A 203 -1.97 0.90 -1.61
N VAL A 204 -2.81 0.52 -2.57
CA VAL A 204 -3.21 1.34 -3.72
C VAL A 204 -4.49 2.08 -3.40
N VAL A 205 -4.39 3.39 -3.27
CA VAL A 205 -5.51 4.30 -3.00
C VAL A 205 -5.99 4.94 -4.29
N ILE A 206 -7.30 4.90 -4.54
CA ILE A 206 -7.94 5.52 -5.71
C ILE A 206 -9.08 6.41 -5.23
N GLU A 207 -8.92 7.70 -5.48
CA GLU A 207 -9.86 8.75 -5.08
C GLU A 207 -10.76 9.17 -6.27
N PRO A 208 -12.07 9.35 -6.04
CA PRO A 208 -13.03 9.77 -7.06
C PRO A 208 -12.91 11.23 -7.47
#